data_AF-A0AAN6E8Z5-F1
#
_entry.id   AF-A0AAN6E8Z5-F1
#
_cell.length_a   1.000
_cell.length_b   1.000
_cell.length_c   1.000
_cell.angle_alpha   90.00
_cell.angle_beta   90.00
_cell.angle_gamma   90.00
#
_symmetry.space_group_name_H-M   'P 1'
#
loop_
_entity.id
_entity.type
_entity.pdbx_description
1 polymer ?
#
loop_
_entity_poly.entity_id
_entity_poly.type
_entity_poly.pdbx_seq_one_letter_code
_entity_poly.pdbx_strand_id
1 'polypeptide(L)'
;MDDKVARAERTLSLLTTTFLANTEAVKANISLVLDTVLSQNLFAYIDATGVSVETAKRYTSAVQKWQARINSLVTGKTSETRMAGVLLVKHTALQSPQLLSENVAKWTTSLLGVLGKAEVMPVLIATLQTLLAFIDAVRDVPMFYRDIISAQVPRMNQAILAMVDKNPDLMSQVLEVLDRSATWFPTLFRPSIDKAEALCLRLLDGSDMRNSPELCEQAAKCLAALSLAGGKITAEERWFQCAQQAMGTIQQCIDHMMCTGSDAGEPAQQFALPLLADDFAVSIPQAADRISAMTEVLIALLTQPTHVDIPVPVDGILGIASRLAMVPVRAGSSKNARSEYDLIPLLTPQIQRASIRIMAVLAIALGSHMQPYLSAVARA
;
A
#
# COMPACT_ATOMS: atom_id res chain seq x y z
N MET A 1 -14.92 -13.63 -37.59
CA MET A 1 -15.08 -12.65 -36.49
C MET A 1 -16.52 -12.66 -35.99
N ASP A 2 -17.49 -12.52 -36.89
CA ASP A 2 -18.94 -12.53 -36.60
C ASP A 2 -19.37 -13.68 -35.67
N ASP A 3 -18.96 -14.93 -35.94
CA ASP A 3 -19.29 -16.09 -35.11
C ASP A 3 -18.81 -15.98 -33.65
N LYS A 4 -17.62 -15.39 -33.43
CA LYS A 4 -17.07 -15.18 -32.09
C LYS A 4 -17.90 -14.16 -31.31
N VAL A 5 -18.28 -13.07 -31.98
CA VAL A 5 -19.13 -12.01 -31.40
C VAL A 5 -20.53 -12.55 -31.12
N ALA A 6 -21.12 -13.30 -32.05
CA ALA A 6 -22.41 -13.96 -31.85
C ALA A 6 -22.39 -15.01 -30.73
N ARG A 7 -21.24 -15.68 -30.50
CA ARG A 7 -21.07 -16.58 -29.35
C ARG A 7 -20.98 -15.78 -28.05
N ALA A 8 -20.16 -14.73 -28.01
CA ALA A 8 -20.03 -13.88 -26.83
C ALA A 8 -21.36 -13.23 -26.43
N GLU A 9 -22.13 -12.74 -27.41
CA GLU A 9 -23.49 -12.23 -27.22
C GLU A 9 -24.39 -13.27 -26.56
N ARG A 10 -24.51 -14.47 -27.15
CA ARG A 10 -25.34 -15.55 -26.60
C ARG A 10 -24.94 -15.94 -25.19
N THR A 11 -23.63 -16.05 -24.93
CA THR A 11 -23.12 -16.34 -23.59
C THR A 11 -23.50 -15.25 -22.60
N LEU A 12 -23.28 -13.97 -22.92
CA LEU A 12 -23.64 -12.84 -22.04
C LEU A 12 -25.14 -12.79 -21.76
N SER A 13 -25.96 -12.99 -22.79
CA SER A 13 -27.42 -13.08 -22.68
C SER A 13 -27.82 -14.20 -21.72
N LEU A 14 -27.27 -15.41 -21.87
CA LEU A 14 -27.55 -16.56 -21.01
C LEU A 14 -27.10 -16.33 -19.56
N LEU A 15 -25.89 -15.83 -19.35
CA LEU A 15 -25.37 -15.51 -18.02
C LEU A 15 -26.27 -14.50 -17.31
N THR A 16 -26.73 -13.46 -18.02
CA THR A 16 -27.55 -12.39 -17.43
C THR A 16 -28.97 -12.85 -17.11
N THR A 17 -29.64 -13.54 -18.06
CA THR A 17 -31.07 -13.85 -17.94
C THR A 17 -31.35 -15.12 -17.15
N THR A 18 -30.41 -16.06 -17.09
CA THR A 18 -30.60 -17.34 -16.42
C THR A 18 -29.79 -17.41 -15.12
N PHE A 19 -28.46 -17.31 -15.22
CA PHE A 19 -27.57 -17.56 -14.09
C PHE A 19 -27.51 -16.40 -13.09
N LEU A 20 -27.77 -15.17 -13.55
CA LEU A 20 -27.84 -13.98 -12.72
C LEU A 20 -29.26 -13.45 -12.58
N ALA A 21 -30.32 -14.22 -12.87
CA ALA A 21 -31.69 -13.69 -12.95
C ALA A 21 -32.19 -13.03 -11.64
N ASN A 22 -31.87 -13.66 -10.49
CA ASN A 22 -32.31 -13.25 -9.16
C ASN A 22 -31.25 -13.61 -8.11
N THR A 23 -31.47 -13.26 -6.84
CA THR A 23 -30.51 -13.46 -5.74
C THR A 23 -30.14 -14.94 -5.55
N GLU A 24 -31.12 -15.85 -5.60
CA GLU A 24 -30.87 -17.29 -5.45
C GLU A 24 -30.03 -17.84 -6.62
N ALA A 25 -30.34 -17.42 -7.85
CA ALA A 25 -29.57 -17.78 -9.03
C ALA A 25 -28.13 -17.31 -8.92
N VAL A 26 -27.90 -16.07 -8.46
CA VAL A 26 -26.55 -15.52 -8.23
C VAL A 26 -25.81 -16.39 -7.22
N LYS A 27 -26.43 -16.69 -6.07
CA LYS A 27 -25.81 -17.52 -5.02
C LYS A 27 -25.42 -18.91 -5.52
N ALA A 28 -26.29 -19.54 -6.31
CA ALA A 28 -26.05 -20.89 -6.82
C ALA A 28 -25.01 -20.94 -7.96
N ASN A 29 -24.87 -19.87 -8.75
CA ASN A 29 -24.14 -19.94 -10.02
C ASN A 29 -22.95 -18.98 -10.14
N ILE A 30 -22.65 -18.15 -9.13
CA ILE A 30 -21.61 -17.11 -9.26
C ILE A 30 -20.24 -17.67 -9.66
N SER A 31 -19.82 -18.83 -9.12
CA SER A 31 -18.55 -19.45 -9.49
C SER A 31 -18.49 -19.79 -10.98
N LEU A 32 -19.54 -20.43 -11.51
CA LEU A 32 -19.65 -20.75 -12.93
C LEU A 32 -19.63 -19.49 -13.80
N VAL A 33 -20.34 -18.44 -13.38
CA VAL A 33 -20.39 -17.16 -14.10
C VAL A 33 -19.00 -16.53 -14.15
N LEU A 34 -18.28 -16.49 -13.03
CA LEU A 34 -16.93 -15.93 -12.95
C LEU A 34 -15.95 -16.71 -13.84
N ASP A 35 -15.96 -18.04 -13.77
CA ASP A 35 -15.12 -18.91 -14.61
C ASP A 35 -15.41 -18.71 -16.10
N THR A 36 -16.69 -18.54 -16.45
CA THR A 36 -17.11 -18.30 -17.84
C THR A 36 -16.63 -16.94 -18.34
N VAL A 37 -16.81 -15.89 -17.54
CA VAL A 37 -16.31 -14.55 -17.88
C VAL A 37 -14.80 -14.60 -18.07
N LEU A 38 -14.07 -15.12 -17.09
CA LEU A 38 -12.60 -15.21 -17.09
C LEU A 38 -12.05 -16.01 -18.27
N SER A 39 -12.64 -17.14 -18.63
CA SER A 39 -12.12 -18.04 -19.66
C SER A 39 -12.45 -17.62 -21.09
N GLN A 40 -13.55 -16.89 -21.33
CA GLN A 40 -14.06 -16.67 -22.69
C GLN A 40 -13.80 -15.26 -23.26
N ASN A 41 -13.17 -14.36 -22.50
CA ASN A 41 -12.89 -12.97 -22.94
C ASN A 41 -14.10 -12.31 -23.60
N LEU A 42 -15.25 -12.36 -22.93
CA LEU A 42 -16.56 -12.02 -23.50
C LEU A 42 -16.65 -10.55 -23.95
N PHE A 43 -15.80 -9.67 -23.40
CA PHE A 43 -15.80 -8.22 -23.64
C PHE A 43 -14.71 -7.74 -24.61
N ALA A 44 -13.92 -8.64 -25.21
CA ALA A 44 -12.84 -8.27 -26.12
C ALA A 44 -13.30 -7.77 -27.50
N TYR A 45 -14.61 -7.79 -27.78
CA TYR A 45 -15.17 -7.60 -29.12
C TYR A 45 -15.95 -6.29 -29.31
N ILE A 46 -15.87 -5.35 -28.38
CA ILE A 46 -16.69 -4.12 -28.41
C ILE A 46 -16.32 -3.22 -29.60
N ASP A 47 -15.03 -3.15 -29.92
CA ASP A 47 -14.51 -2.41 -31.09
C ASP A 47 -14.22 -3.33 -32.29
N ALA A 48 -14.85 -4.50 -32.35
CA ALA A 48 -14.60 -5.47 -33.41
C ALA A 48 -15.04 -4.95 -34.79
N THR A 49 -14.08 -4.82 -35.72
CA THR A 49 -14.36 -4.53 -37.14
C THR A 49 -14.72 -5.81 -37.91
N GLY A 50 -15.50 -5.68 -38.98
CA GLY A 50 -15.85 -6.82 -39.85
C GLY A 50 -16.91 -7.76 -39.26
N VAL A 51 -17.73 -7.24 -38.36
CA VAL A 51 -18.91 -7.90 -37.78
C VAL A 51 -20.14 -7.36 -38.51
N SER A 52 -21.14 -8.21 -38.74
CA SER A 52 -22.40 -7.77 -39.33
C SER A 52 -23.09 -6.76 -38.40
N VAL A 53 -23.76 -5.76 -38.98
CA VAL A 53 -24.42 -4.67 -38.21
C VAL A 53 -25.43 -5.25 -37.21
N GLU A 54 -26.14 -6.32 -37.58
CA GLU A 54 -27.12 -6.98 -36.72
C GLU A 54 -26.45 -7.72 -35.54
N THR A 55 -25.37 -8.46 -35.79
CA THR A 55 -24.62 -9.15 -34.72
C THR A 55 -23.98 -8.14 -33.76
N ALA A 56 -23.40 -7.05 -34.29
CA ALA A 56 -22.87 -5.97 -33.48
C ALA A 56 -23.96 -5.35 -32.58
N LYS A 57 -25.12 -5.01 -33.15
CA LYS A 57 -26.25 -4.44 -32.38
C LYS A 57 -26.75 -5.37 -31.26
N ARG A 58 -26.87 -6.68 -31.55
CA ARG A 58 -27.27 -7.68 -30.54
C ARG A 58 -26.24 -7.79 -29.42
N TYR A 59 -24.96 -7.84 -29.77
CA TYR A 59 -23.87 -7.88 -28.81
C TYR A 59 -23.83 -6.65 -27.92
N THR A 60 -23.92 -5.43 -28.49
CA THR A 60 -24.00 -4.19 -27.70
C THR A 60 -25.18 -4.21 -26.73
N SER A 61 -26.36 -4.70 -27.17
CA SER A 61 -27.52 -4.84 -26.29
C SER A 61 -27.27 -5.83 -25.14
N ALA A 62 -26.60 -6.96 -25.41
CA ALA A 62 -26.24 -7.93 -24.38
C ALA A 62 -25.24 -7.34 -23.37
N VAL A 63 -24.24 -6.58 -23.83
CA VAL A 63 -23.29 -5.86 -22.97
C VAL A 63 -23.99 -4.82 -22.10
N GLN A 64 -24.94 -4.06 -22.64
CA GLN A 64 -25.73 -3.09 -21.85
C GLN A 64 -26.58 -3.76 -20.76
N LYS A 65 -27.22 -4.90 -21.09
CA LYS A 65 -27.98 -5.70 -20.11
C LYS A 65 -27.05 -6.24 -19.02
N TRP A 66 -25.86 -6.72 -19.40
CA TRP A 66 -24.83 -7.15 -18.46
C TRP A 66 -24.41 -6.02 -17.52
N GLN A 67 -24.06 -4.85 -18.06
CA GLN A 67 -23.70 -3.66 -17.28
C GLN A 67 -24.81 -3.26 -16.31
N ALA A 68 -26.06 -3.20 -16.78
CA ALA A 68 -27.21 -2.90 -15.92
C ALA A 68 -27.33 -3.92 -14.77
N ARG A 69 -27.12 -5.20 -15.07
CA ARG A 69 -27.18 -6.26 -14.08
C ARG A 69 -26.08 -6.15 -13.03
N ILE A 70 -24.80 -6.04 -13.43
CA ILE A 70 -23.70 -5.93 -12.46
C ILE A 70 -23.83 -4.67 -11.60
N ASN A 71 -24.29 -3.55 -12.16
CA ASN A 71 -24.57 -2.33 -11.40
C ASN A 71 -25.63 -2.58 -10.31
N SER A 72 -26.70 -3.30 -10.65
CA SER A 72 -27.74 -3.67 -9.66
C SER A 72 -27.21 -4.57 -8.55
N LEU A 73 -26.27 -5.47 -8.88
CA LEU A 73 -25.65 -6.40 -7.93
C LEU A 73 -24.74 -5.68 -6.94
N VAL A 74 -23.89 -4.75 -7.39
CA VAL A 74 -23.01 -3.95 -6.51
C VAL A 74 -23.82 -3.14 -5.48
N THR A 75 -25.00 -2.65 -5.87
CA THR A 75 -25.92 -1.95 -4.98
C THR A 75 -26.95 -2.87 -4.32
N GLY A 76 -26.77 -4.19 -4.42
CA GLY A 76 -27.70 -5.20 -3.94
C GLY A 76 -27.96 -5.13 -2.43
N LYS A 77 -29.06 -5.72 -1.99
CA LYS A 77 -29.48 -5.69 -0.57
C LYS A 77 -28.68 -6.64 0.31
N THR A 78 -28.22 -7.77 -0.21
CA THR A 78 -27.46 -8.78 0.55
C THR A 78 -25.97 -8.72 0.25
N SER A 79 -25.14 -9.14 1.18
CA SER A 79 -23.67 -9.15 1.01
C SER A 79 -23.23 -10.07 -0.13
N GLU A 80 -23.92 -11.19 -0.37
CA GLU A 80 -23.62 -12.11 -1.47
C GLU A 80 -23.87 -11.46 -2.84
N THR A 81 -24.96 -10.71 -2.98
CA THR A 81 -25.23 -9.99 -4.24
C THR A 81 -24.20 -8.90 -4.50
N ARG A 82 -23.77 -8.19 -3.46
CA ARG A 82 -22.72 -7.17 -3.56
C ARG A 82 -21.37 -7.79 -3.88
N MET A 83 -21.00 -8.90 -3.23
CA MET A 83 -19.80 -9.67 -3.56
C MET A 83 -19.77 -10.04 -5.05
N ALA A 84 -20.85 -10.65 -5.54
CA ALA A 84 -20.96 -11.03 -6.95
C ALA A 84 -20.81 -9.81 -7.87
N GLY A 85 -21.49 -8.70 -7.54
CA GLY A 85 -21.37 -7.44 -8.28
C GLY A 85 -19.93 -6.91 -8.34
N VAL A 86 -19.24 -6.86 -7.19
CA VAL A 86 -17.86 -6.38 -7.06
C VAL A 86 -16.91 -7.22 -7.93
N LEU A 87 -16.97 -8.55 -7.80
CA LEU A 87 -16.12 -9.47 -8.57
C LEU A 87 -16.39 -9.35 -10.08
N LEU A 88 -17.66 -9.30 -10.49
CA LEU A 88 -18.01 -9.17 -11.91
C LEU A 88 -17.60 -7.80 -12.48
N VAL A 89 -17.70 -6.72 -11.71
CA VAL A 89 -17.18 -5.40 -12.09
C VAL A 89 -15.67 -5.46 -12.33
N LYS A 90 -14.91 -6.06 -11.39
CA LYS A 90 -13.46 -6.23 -11.53
C LYS A 90 -13.10 -6.94 -12.84
N HIS A 91 -13.69 -8.10 -13.10
CA HIS A 91 -13.33 -8.89 -14.26
C HIS A 91 -13.85 -8.30 -15.58
N THR A 92 -15.02 -7.66 -15.57
CA THR A 92 -15.53 -6.93 -16.75
C THR A 92 -14.59 -5.79 -17.12
N ALA A 93 -14.15 -5.00 -16.14
CA ALA A 93 -13.22 -3.90 -16.35
C ALA A 93 -11.86 -4.35 -16.89
N LEU A 94 -11.30 -5.43 -16.34
CA LEU A 94 -9.99 -5.95 -16.77
C LEU A 94 -10.02 -6.55 -18.18
N GLN A 95 -11.17 -7.01 -18.67
CA GLN A 95 -11.30 -7.55 -20.03
C GLN A 95 -11.53 -6.49 -21.10
N SER A 96 -12.00 -5.30 -20.73
CA SER A 96 -12.31 -4.25 -21.69
C SER A 96 -11.95 -2.87 -21.13
N PRO A 97 -10.82 -2.28 -21.59
CA PRO A 97 -10.45 -0.91 -21.25
C PRO A 97 -11.54 0.11 -21.62
N GLN A 98 -12.29 -0.14 -22.69
CA GLN A 98 -13.40 0.70 -23.12
C GLN A 98 -14.57 0.67 -22.11
N LEU A 99 -14.98 -0.52 -21.65
CA LEU A 99 -16.03 -0.58 -20.61
C LEU A 99 -15.58 0.05 -19.31
N LEU A 100 -14.31 -0.15 -18.94
CA LEU A 100 -13.73 0.52 -17.80
C LEU A 100 -13.84 2.04 -17.98
N SER A 101 -13.42 2.61 -19.11
CA SER A 101 -13.46 4.06 -19.36
C SER A 101 -14.85 4.65 -19.23
N GLU A 102 -15.86 3.98 -19.80
CA GLU A 102 -17.24 4.44 -19.80
C GLU A 102 -17.90 4.37 -18.42
N ASN A 103 -17.44 3.48 -17.54
CA ASN A 103 -18.15 3.14 -16.30
C ASN A 103 -17.35 3.34 -15.01
N VAL A 104 -16.04 3.56 -15.07
CA VAL A 104 -15.17 3.61 -13.88
C VAL A 104 -15.61 4.66 -12.87
N ALA A 105 -16.08 5.84 -13.28
CA ALA A 105 -16.59 6.84 -12.33
C ALA A 105 -17.82 6.33 -11.55
N LYS A 106 -18.73 5.64 -12.25
CA LYS A 106 -19.94 5.04 -11.68
C LYS A 106 -19.61 3.84 -10.79
N TRP A 107 -18.76 2.94 -11.28
CA TRP A 107 -18.32 1.75 -10.55
C TRP A 107 -17.53 2.12 -9.31
N THR A 108 -16.55 3.03 -9.40
CA THR A 108 -15.83 3.55 -8.24
C THR A 108 -16.80 4.14 -7.23
N THR A 109 -17.73 5.02 -7.65
CA THR A 109 -18.72 5.59 -6.72
C THR A 109 -19.55 4.51 -6.01
N SER A 110 -19.95 3.45 -6.73
CA SER A 110 -20.71 2.34 -6.15
C SER A 110 -19.86 1.50 -5.19
N LEU A 111 -18.60 1.22 -5.54
CA LEU A 111 -17.63 0.49 -4.71
C LEU A 111 -17.31 1.28 -3.42
N LEU A 112 -17.12 2.59 -3.50
CA LEU A 112 -16.96 3.44 -2.31
C LEU A 112 -18.22 3.42 -1.43
N GLY A 113 -19.41 3.32 -2.05
CA GLY A 113 -20.66 3.10 -1.34
C GLY A 113 -20.76 1.74 -0.63
N VAL A 114 -20.02 0.72 -1.08
CA VAL A 114 -19.88 -0.56 -0.38
C VAL A 114 -18.96 -0.40 0.83
N LEU A 115 -17.80 0.26 0.67
CA LEU A 115 -16.86 0.54 1.77
C LEU A 115 -17.48 1.39 2.90
N GLY A 116 -18.44 2.25 2.57
CA GLY A 116 -19.14 3.09 3.54
C GLY A 116 -20.20 2.38 4.38
N LYS A 117 -20.54 1.12 4.07
CA LYS A 117 -21.58 0.34 4.77
C LYS A 117 -20.96 -0.63 5.77
N ALA A 118 -21.76 -1.06 6.75
CA ALA A 118 -21.43 -2.23 7.56
C ALA A 118 -21.50 -3.46 6.66
N GLU A 119 -20.34 -4.06 6.39
CA GLU A 119 -20.21 -5.18 5.46
C GLU A 119 -19.34 -6.29 5.99
N VAL A 120 -19.54 -7.50 5.46
CA VAL A 120 -18.69 -8.64 5.80
C VAL A 120 -17.31 -8.50 5.19
N MET A 121 -16.29 -8.94 5.95
CA MET A 121 -14.87 -8.78 5.59
C MET A 121 -14.53 -9.21 4.15
N PRO A 122 -15.01 -10.36 3.63
CA PRO A 122 -14.69 -10.76 2.26
C PRO A 122 -15.14 -9.75 1.21
N VAL A 123 -16.30 -9.10 1.39
CA VAL A 123 -16.82 -8.11 0.44
C VAL A 123 -15.94 -6.86 0.44
N LEU A 124 -15.50 -6.41 1.61
CA LEU A 124 -14.62 -5.25 1.74
C LEU A 124 -13.25 -5.53 1.11
N ILE A 125 -12.66 -6.71 1.33
CA ILE A 125 -11.41 -7.14 0.68
C ILE A 125 -11.56 -7.13 -0.84
N ALA A 126 -12.61 -7.79 -1.37
CA ALA A 126 -12.86 -7.81 -2.80
C ALA A 126 -13.06 -6.41 -3.39
N THR A 127 -13.70 -5.50 -2.63
CA THR A 127 -13.92 -4.12 -3.02
C THR A 127 -12.60 -3.34 -3.11
N LEU A 128 -11.74 -3.43 -2.09
CA LEU A 128 -10.41 -2.82 -2.11
C LEU A 128 -9.54 -3.36 -3.24
N GLN A 129 -9.53 -4.68 -3.45
CA GLN A 129 -8.81 -5.31 -4.56
C GLN A 129 -9.34 -4.90 -5.94
N THR A 130 -10.63 -4.59 -6.05
CA THR A 130 -11.23 -4.11 -7.30
C THR A 130 -10.84 -2.66 -7.56
N LEU A 131 -10.83 -1.81 -6.52
CA LEU A 131 -10.34 -0.43 -6.62
C LEU A 131 -8.86 -0.40 -6.99
N LEU A 132 -8.04 -1.27 -6.38
CA LEU A 132 -6.63 -1.43 -6.74
C LEU A 132 -6.45 -1.84 -8.20
N ALA A 133 -7.24 -2.80 -8.69
CA ALA A 133 -7.23 -3.18 -10.10
C ALA A 133 -7.61 -2.03 -11.03
N PHE A 134 -8.49 -1.12 -10.60
CA PHE A 134 -8.79 0.09 -11.38
C PHE A 134 -7.58 1.03 -11.43
N ILE A 135 -6.92 1.29 -10.30
CA ILE A 135 -5.69 2.11 -10.23
C ILE A 135 -4.63 1.56 -11.21
N ASP A 136 -4.40 0.25 -11.19
CA ASP A 136 -3.42 -0.37 -12.07
C ASP A 136 -3.84 -0.31 -13.55
N ALA A 137 -5.12 -0.58 -13.85
CA ALA A 137 -5.63 -0.55 -15.22
C ALA A 137 -5.63 0.85 -15.85
N VAL A 138 -5.84 1.90 -15.05
CA VAL A 138 -5.91 3.27 -15.55
C VAL A 138 -4.53 3.94 -15.66
N ARG A 139 -3.48 3.40 -15.02
CA ARG A 139 -2.11 3.92 -15.08
C ARG A 139 -1.60 4.04 -16.52
N ASP A 140 -1.82 3.02 -17.33
CA ASP A 140 -1.22 2.89 -18.66
C ASP A 140 -2.09 3.49 -19.77
N VAL A 141 -3.17 4.20 -19.41
CA VAL A 141 -4.16 4.71 -20.36
C VAL A 141 -4.33 6.23 -20.19
N PRO A 142 -3.48 7.04 -20.86
CA PRO A 142 -3.45 8.50 -20.70
C PRO A 142 -4.79 9.20 -20.95
N MET A 143 -5.64 8.63 -21.81
CA MET A 143 -6.99 9.15 -22.08
C MET A 143 -7.90 9.15 -20.83
N PHE A 144 -7.61 8.35 -19.80
CA PHE A 144 -8.39 8.33 -18.56
C PHE A 144 -7.97 9.40 -17.56
N TYR A 145 -6.75 9.96 -17.68
CA TYR A 145 -6.17 10.85 -16.67
C TYR A 145 -7.00 12.11 -16.42
N ARG A 146 -7.42 12.79 -17.49
CA ARG A 146 -7.94 14.16 -17.39
C ARG A 146 -9.35 14.20 -16.78
N ASP A 147 -10.24 13.34 -17.27
CA ASP A 147 -11.68 13.49 -17.01
C ASP A 147 -12.20 12.52 -15.94
N ILE A 148 -11.44 11.46 -15.66
CA ILE A 148 -11.90 10.38 -14.79
C ILE A 148 -11.01 10.25 -13.55
N ILE A 149 -9.72 9.98 -13.74
CA ILE A 149 -8.81 9.66 -12.63
C ILE A 149 -8.72 10.82 -11.64
N SER A 150 -8.64 12.06 -12.15
CA SER A 150 -8.49 13.30 -11.38
C SER A 150 -9.53 13.46 -10.27
N ALA A 151 -10.79 13.07 -10.51
CA ALA A 151 -11.87 13.16 -9.52
C ALA A 151 -12.00 11.89 -8.66
N GLN A 152 -11.70 10.71 -9.22
CA GLN A 152 -11.97 9.44 -8.54
C GLN A 152 -10.88 9.05 -7.54
N VAL A 153 -9.59 9.27 -7.87
CA VAL A 153 -8.47 8.87 -7.00
C VAL A 153 -8.51 9.59 -5.65
N PRO A 154 -8.66 10.93 -5.57
CA PRO A 154 -8.76 11.62 -4.29
C PRO A 154 -9.94 11.15 -3.44
N ARG A 155 -11.11 10.92 -4.05
CA ARG A 155 -12.32 10.42 -3.36
C ARG A 155 -12.10 9.03 -2.80
N MET A 156 -11.44 8.17 -3.56
CA MET A 156 -11.09 6.82 -3.12
C MET A 156 -10.11 6.85 -1.96
N ASN A 157 -9.03 7.63 -2.04
CA ASN A 157 -8.05 7.77 -0.94
C ASN A 157 -8.73 8.25 0.36
N GLN A 158 -9.61 9.25 0.27
CA GLN A 158 -10.36 9.75 1.43
C GLN A 158 -11.29 8.69 2.03
N ALA A 159 -12.02 7.94 1.20
CA ALA A 159 -12.93 6.88 1.66
C ALA A 159 -12.18 5.72 2.33
N ILE A 160 -11.03 5.32 1.75
CA ILE A 160 -10.17 4.26 2.28
C ILE A 160 -9.57 4.68 3.63
N LEU A 161 -9.08 5.91 3.76
CA LEU A 161 -8.59 6.41 5.04
C LEU A 161 -9.70 6.48 6.10
N ALA A 162 -10.93 6.80 5.71
CA ALA A 162 -12.06 6.90 6.64
C ALA A 162 -12.58 5.55 7.17
N MET A 163 -12.22 4.43 6.55
CA MET A 163 -12.66 3.09 6.99
C MET A 163 -11.67 2.39 7.92
N VAL A 164 -10.45 2.91 8.06
CA VAL A 164 -9.36 2.31 8.84
C VAL A 164 -9.79 2.03 10.28
N ASP A 165 -10.33 3.03 10.98
CA ASP A 165 -10.67 2.87 12.39
C ASP A 165 -11.89 1.96 12.61
N LYS A 166 -12.69 1.73 11.56
CA LYS A 166 -13.86 0.84 11.62
C LYS A 166 -13.53 -0.62 11.31
N ASN A 167 -12.45 -0.86 10.56
CA ASN A 167 -12.08 -2.17 10.05
C ASN A 167 -10.55 -2.36 10.15
N PRO A 168 -9.98 -2.48 11.37
CA PRO A 168 -8.55 -2.60 11.56
C PRO A 168 -7.95 -3.84 10.87
N ASP A 169 -8.73 -4.92 10.72
CA ASP A 169 -8.29 -6.15 10.04
C ASP A 169 -8.00 -5.96 8.54
N LEU A 170 -8.45 -4.84 7.94
CA LEU A 170 -8.19 -4.48 6.54
C LEU A 170 -6.92 -3.66 6.36
N MET A 171 -6.13 -3.44 7.41
CA MET A 171 -4.99 -2.52 7.36
C MET A 171 -4.01 -2.87 6.23
N SER A 172 -3.74 -4.16 6.03
CA SER A 172 -2.85 -4.63 4.97
C SER A 172 -3.33 -4.21 3.57
N GLN A 173 -4.62 -4.43 3.28
CA GLN A 173 -5.22 -4.06 1.99
C GLN A 173 -5.32 -2.54 1.85
N VAL A 174 -5.60 -1.82 2.95
CA VAL A 174 -5.62 -0.35 2.95
C VAL A 174 -4.24 0.20 2.57
N LEU A 175 -3.17 -0.26 3.22
CA LEU A 175 -1.81 0.19 2.93
C LEU A 175 -1.42 -0.13 1.48
N GLU A 176 -1.78 -1.30 0.96
CA GLU A 176 -1.52 -1.67 -0.44
C GLU A 176 -2.19 -0.69 -1.42
N VAL A 177 -3.45 -0.30 -1.19
CA VAL A 177 -4.12 0.67 -2.06
C VAL A 177 -3.52 2.07 -1.93
N LEU A 178 -3.16 2.50 -0.72
CA LEU A 178 -2.56 3.81 -0.49
C LEU A 178 -1.16 3.91 -1.11
N ASP A 179 -0.31 2.89 -0.92
CA ASP A 179 1.01 2.77 -1.55
C ASP A 179 0.91 2.87 -3.08
N ARG A 180 0.03 2.06 -3.67
CA ARG A 180 -0.15 2.05 -5.13
C ARG A 180 -0.67 3.38 -5.66
N SER A 181 -1.61 3.99 -4.94
CA SER A 181 -2.19 5.28 -5.28
C SER A 181 -1.16 6.42 -5.20
N ALA A 182 -0.34 6.43 -4.15
CA ALA A 182 0.74 7.41 -3.97
C ALA A 182 1.83 7.26 -5.04
N THR A 183 2.18 6.01 -5.38
CA THR A 183 3.20 5.70 -6.39
C THR A 183 2.77 6.11 -7.80
N TRP A 184 1.54 5.77 -8.21
CA TRP A 184 1.09 6.04 -9.59
C TRP A 184 0.47 7.41 -9.80
N PHE A 185 -0.14 7.98 -8.76
CA PHE A 185 -0.87 9.24 -8.85
C PHE A 185 -0.41 10.24 -7.77
N PRO A 186 0.90 10.53 -7.68
CA PRO A 186 1.47 11.32 -6.60
C PRO A 186 0.79 12.69 -6.43
N THR A 187 0.52 13.40 -7.53
CA THR A 187 -0.17 14.70 -7.50
C THR A 187 -1.60 14.62 -6.97
N LEU A 188 -2.33 13.55 -7.31
CA LEU A 188 -3.72 13.36 -6.87
C LEU A 188 -3.79 12.84 -5.43
N PHE A 189 -2.72 12.21 -4.94
CA PHE A 189 -2.63 11.74 -3.56
C PHE A 189 -2.34 12.85 -2.56
N ARG A 190 -1.69 13.96 -2.96
CA ARG A 190 -1.25 15.07 -2.08
C ARG A 190 -2.24 15.49 -0.99
N PRO A 191 -3.55 15.65 -1.24
CA PRO A 191 -4.52 16.05 -0.21
C PRO A 191 -4.69 15.04 0.94
N SER A 192 -4.22 13.80 0.77
CA SER A 192 -4.35 12.70 1.73
C SER A 192 -3.04 12.31 2.41
N ILE A 193 -1.91 12.95 2.05
CA ILE A 193 -0.59 12.57 2.55
C ILE A 193 -0.52 12.62 4.07
N ASP A 194 -0.88 13.74 4.70
CA ASP A 194 -0.70 13.91 6.17
C ASP A 194 -1.49 12.85 6.97
N LYS A 195 -2.68 12.47 6.49
CA LYS A 195 -3.50 11.41 7.11
C LYS A 195 -2.92 10.02 6.89
N ALA A 196 -2.41 9.74 5.70
CA ALA A 196 -1.79 8.46 5.38
C ALA A 196 -0.45 8.30 6.11
N GLU A 197 0.33 9.38 6.25
CA GLU A 197 1.57 9.41 7.03
C GLU A 197 1.29 9.15 8.51
N ALA A 198 0.32 9.85 9.10
CA ALA A 198 -0.09 9.59 10.48
C ALA A 198 -0.53 8.13 10.70
N LEU A 199 -1.22 7.53 9.72
CA LEU A 199 -1.57 6.12 9.76
C LEU A 199 -0.34 5.20 9.74
N CYS A 200 0.60 5.44 8.81
CA CYS A 200 1.84 4.66 8.73
C CYS A 200 2.64 4.77 10.04
N LEU A 201 2.78 5.98 10.58
CA LEU A 201 3.53 6.23 11.82
C LEU A 201 2.89 5.56 13.04
N ARG A 202 1.55 5.45 13.09
CA ARG A 202 0.86 4.68 14.14
C ARG A 202 1.26 3.20 14.14
N LEU A 203 1.50 2.61 12.97
CA LEU A 203 1.93 1.21 12.82
C LEU A 203 3.45 1.03 12.99
N LEU A 204 4.21 2.12 12.93
CA LEU A 204 5.67 2.14 12.99
C LEU A 204 6.19 2.67 14.34
N ASP A 205 5.33 2.84 15.33
CA ASP A 205 5.69 3.38 16.65
C ASP A 205 6.45 2.38 17.55
N GLY A 206 6.56 1.13 17.10
CA GLY A 206 7.22 0.02 17.78
C GLY A 206 6.30 -0.89 18.58
N SER A 207 5.02 -0.55 18.77
CA SER A 207 4.10 -1.38 19.56
C SER A 207 3.68 -2.69 18.87
N ASP A 208 3.54 -2.67 17.54
CA ASP A 208 3.04 -3.81 16.76
C ASP A 208 4.13 -4.64 16.07
N MET A 209 5.41 -4.23 16.12
CA MET A 209 6.50 -4.82 15.32
C MET A 209 6.68 -6.32 15.53
N ARG A 210 6.44 -6.81 16.75
CA ARG A 210 6.58 -8.25 17.09
C ARG A 210 5.38 -9.08 16.67
N ASN A 211 4.20 -8.47 16.68
CA ASN A 211 2.94 -9.17 16.43
C ASN A 211 2.63 -9.21 14.93
N SER A 212 3.01 -8.16 14.19
CA SER A 212 2.65 -7.95 12.79
C SER A 212 3.80 -7.34 11.97
N PRO A 213 4.98 -7.99 11.88
CA PRO A 213 6.15 -7.44 11.19
C PRO A 213 5.89 -7.16 9.70
N GLU A 214 5.07 -7.97 9.03
CA GLU A 214 4.69 -7.76 7.63
C GLU A 214 3.88 -6.48 7.44
N LEU A 215 3.04 -6.14 8.43
CA LEU A 215 2.24 -4.92 8.41
C LEU A 215 3.11 -3.68 8.60
N CYS A 216 4.11 -3.75 9.48
CA CYS A 216 5.11 -2.69 9.64
C CYS A 216 5.93 -2.50 8.35
N GLU A 217 6.33 -3.58 7.67
CA GLU A 217 7.02 -3.51 6.38
C GLU A 217 6.14 -2.83 5.31
N GLN A 218 4.84 -3.18 5.25
CA GLN A 218 3.89 -2.52 4.34
C GLN A 218 3.70 -1.03 4.67
N ALA A 219 3.64 -0.67 5.95
CA ALA A 219 3.54 0.71 6.40
C ALA A 219 4.80 1.51 6.03
N ALA A 220 5.99 0.90 6.17
CA ALA A 220 7.25 1.50 5.75
C ALA A 220 7.32 1.74 4.23
N LYS A 221 6.89 0.77 3.42
CA LYS A 221 6.77 0.93 1.95
C LYS A 221 5.80 2.04 1.58
N CYS A 222 4.62 2.05 2.19
CA CYS A 222 3.65 3.12 1.98
C CYS A 222 4.24 4.48 2.35
N LEU A 223 4.91 4.60 3.51
CA LEU A 223 5.54 5.86 3.93
C LEU A 223 6.63 6.33 2.96
N ALA A 224 7.44 5.41 2.42
CA ALA A 224 8.42 5.71 1.39
C ALA A 224 7.74 6.22 0.10
N ALA A 225 6.64 5.59 -0.34
CA ALA A 225 5.85 6.06 -1.49
C ALA A 225 5.26 7.46 -1.27
N LEU A 226 4.76 7.74 -0.05
CA LEU A 226 4.25 9.06 0.33
C LEU A 226 5.34 10.14 0.26
N SER A 227 6.58 9.78 0.61
CA SER A 227 7.71 10.72 0.51
C SER A 227 7.99 11.13 -0.95
N LEU A 228 7.80 10.21 -1.90
CA LEU A 228 7.96 10.45 -3.33
C LEU A 228 6.76 11.17 -3.96
N ALA A 229 5.57 11.14 -3.32
CA ALA A 229 4.42 11.90 -3.81
C ALA A 229 4.61 13.44 -3.70
N GLY A 230 5.58 13.86 -2.88
CA GLY A 230 5.94 15.25 -2.65
C GLY A 230 4.87 16.00 -1.87
N GLY A 231 4.61 17.26 -2.24
CA GLY A 231 3.58 18.08 -1.61
C GLY A 231 3.80 19.55 -1.88
N LYS A 232 3.95 20.33 -0.81
CA LYS A 232 4.41 21.73 -0.85
C LYS A 232 5.91 21.85 -1.17
N ILE A 233 6.66 20.82 -0.81
CA ILE A 233 8.10 20.67 -1.06
C ILE A 233 8.33 19.65 -2.18
N THR A 234 9.56 19.60 -2.71
CA THR A 234 9.90 18.65 -3.79
C THR A 234 9.89 17.21 -3.27
N ALA A 235 9.80 16.23 -4.19
CA ALA A 235 9.87 14.82 -3.81
C ALA A 235 11.24 14.46 -3.21
N GLU A 236 12.32 15.06 -3.72
CA GLU A 236 13.69 14.91 -3.23
C GLU A 236 13.83 15.42 -1.80
N GLU A 237 13.37 16.65 -1.53
CA GLU A 237 13.39 17.26 -0.19
C GLU A 237 12.57 16.45 0.81
N ARG A 238 11.38 15.96 0.40
CA ARG A 238 10.52 15.16 1.27
C ARG A 238 11.11 13.78 1.56
N TRP A 239 11.67 13.12 0.55
CA TRP A 239 12.37 11.85 0.73
C TRP A 239 13.54 12.03 1.70
N PHE A 240 14.34 13.09 1.51
CA PHE A 240 15.47 13.40 2.39
C PHE A 240 15.02 13.68 3.83
N GLN A 241 13.96 14.47 4.00
CA GLN A 241 13.36 14.73 5.30
C GLN A 241 12.89 13.43 5.98
N CYS A 242 12.21 12.54 5.24
CA CYS A 242 11.75 11.25 5.74
C CYS A 242 12.93 10.37 6.20
N ALA A 243 14.02 10.32 5.41
CA ALA A 243 15.24 9.62 5.76
C ALA A 243 15.90 10.19 7.03
N GLN A 244 16.00 11.52 7.14
CA GLN A 244 16.54 12.19 8.32
C GLN A 244 15.69 11.93 9.56
N GLN A 245 14.35 11.98 9.44
CA GLN A 245 13.43 11.67 10.53
C GLN A 245 13.55 10.22 11.00
N ALA A 246 13.68 9.26 10.08
CA ALA A 246 13.90 7.86 10.43
C ALA A 246 15.24 7.68 11.17
N MET A 247 16.32 8.30 10.67
CA MET A 247 17.63 8.27 11.33
C MET A 247 17.60 8.94 12.71
N GLY A 248 16.94 10.09 12.84
CA GLY A 248 16.79 10.80 14.12
C GLY A 248 15.96 10.03 15.14
N THR A 249 14.91 9.33 14.70
CA THR A 249 14.14 8.43 15.58
C THR A 249 14.98 7.23 16.03
N ILE A 250 15.75 6.60 15.14
CA ILE A 250 16.69 5.53 15.53
C ILE A 250 17.71 6.05 16.55
N GLN A 251 18.24 7.23 16.29
CA GLN A 251 19.20 7.91 17.14
C GLN A 251 18.66 8.16 18.55
N GLN A 252 17.44 8.67 18.66
CA GLN A 252 16.73 8.87 19.92
C GLN A 252 16.55 7.55 20.68
N CYS A 253 16.15 6.47 20.00
CA CYS A 253 16.01 5.16 20.61
C CYS A 253 17.34 4.60 21.14
N ILE A 254 18.44 4.80 20.39
CA ILE A 254 19.79 4.42 20.85
C ILE A 254 20.15 5.21 22.11
N ASP A 255 19.95 6.53 22.11
CA ASP A 255 20.32 7.38 23.25
C ASP A 255 19.50 7.04 24.50
N HIS A 256 18.21 6.75 24.33
CA HIS A 256 17.32 6.25 25.38
C HIS A 256 17.84 4.95 25.98
N MET A 257 18.15 3.95 25.14
CA MET A 257 18.69 2.66 25.59
C MET A 257 20.06 2.79 26.27
N MET A 258 20.87 3.76 25.86
CA MET A 258 22.21 3.98 26.39
C MET A 258 22.23 4.93 27.60
N CYS A 259 21.07 5.46 28.02
CA CYS A 259 20.92 6.52 29.03
C CYS A 259 21.87 7.71 28.81
N THR A 260 22.26 7.97 27.57
CA THR A 260 23.03 9.17 27.23
C THR A 260 22.02 10.30 27.19
N GLY A 261 21.95 11.08 28.27
CA GLY A 261 21.03 12.21 28.37
C GLY A 261 21.12 13.12 27.14
N SER A 262 20.03 13.82 26.83
CA SER A 262 19.89 14.73 25.68
C SER A 262 20.80 15.97 25.73
N ASP A 263 21.85 15.97 26.56
CA ASP A 263 22.79 17.09 26.76
C ASP A 263 23.68 17.36 25.53
N ALA A 264 23.54 16.57 24.46
CA ALA A 264 24.34 16.66 23.25
C ALA A 264 23.55 17.22 22.05
N GLY A 265 23.42 18.55 21.99
CA GLY A 265 23.08 19.28 20.77
C GLY A 265 21.58 19.43 20.45
N GLU A 266 21.29 20.22 19.41
CA GLU A 266 19.92 20.41 18.91
C GLU A 266 19.28 19.06 18.57
N PRO A 267 18.00 18.84 18.91
CA PRO A 267 17.33 17.58 18.63
C PRO A 267 17.34 17.31 17.13
N ALA A 268 17.88 16.15 16.74
CA ALA A 268 17.79 15.68 15.37
C ALA A 268 16.32 15.68 14.91
N GLN A 269 16.08 15.98 13.64
CA GLN A 269 14.74 15.83 13.07
C GLN A 269 14.29 14.39 13.27
N GLN A 270 13.13 14.20 13.89
CA GLN A 270 12.56 12.89 14.20
C GLN A 270 11.07 12.87 13.86
N PHE A 271 10.51 11.68 13.68
CA PHE A 271 9.06 11.55 13.56
C PHE A 271 8.36 11.90 14.87
N ALA A 272 7.16 12.48 14.77
CA ALA A 272 6.29 12.75 15.91
C ALA A 272 5.59 11.45 16.35
N LEU A 273 6.32 10.58 17.03
CA LEU A 273 5.83 9.31 17.57
C LEU A 273 5.46 9.46 19.06
N PRO A 274 4.60 8.58 19.60
CA PRO A 274 4.36 8.50 21.04
C PRO A 274 5.66 8.38 21.83
N LEU A 275 5.71 9.02 23.00
CA LEU A 275 6.84 8.88 23.93
C LEU A 275 7.00 7.42 24.33
N LEU A 276 8.26 7.03 24.56
CA LEU A 276 8.56 5.72 25.14
C LEU A 276 8.05 5.69 26.59
N ALA A 277 7.73 4.50 27.10
CA ALA A 277 7.29 4.34 28.48
C ALA A 277 8.37 4.80 29.49
N ASP A 278 7.94 5.19 30.70
CA ASP A 278 8.87 5.56 31.77
C ASP A 278 9.59 4.32 32.35
N ASP A 279 8.90 3.18 32.37
CA ASP A 279 9.47 1.90 32.85
C ASP A 279 10.44 1.31 31.81
N PHE A 280 11.70 1.12 32.21
CA PHE A 280 12.76 0.55 31.39
C PHE A 280 12.43 -0.87 30.90
N ALA A 281 11.68 -1.65 31.69
CA ALA A 281 11.30 -3.01 31.32
C ALA A 281 10.38 -3.04 30.08
N VAL A 282 9.69 -1.93 29.81
CA VAL A 282 8.82 -1.75 28.65
C VAL A 282 9.50 -0.90 27.57
N SER A 283 10.15 0.19 27.97
CA SER A 283 10.67 1.19 27.05
C SER A 283 11.90 0.76 26.28
N ILE A 284 12.75 -0.10 26.85
CA ILE A 284 13.91 -0.68 26.14
C ILE A 284 13.46 -1.64 25.02
N PRO A 285 12.58 -2.64 25.27
CA PRO A 285 11.96 -3.43 24.22
C PRO A 285 11.26 -2.59 23.14
N GLN A 286 10.46 -1.59 23.56
CA GLN A 286 9.76 -0.70 22.64
C GLN A 286 10.73 0.11 21.76
N ALA A 287 11.85 0.59 22.33
CA ALA A 287 12.88 1.28 21.57
C ALA A 287 13.54 0.38 20.52
N ALA A 288 13.85 -0.88 20.86
CA ALA A 288 14.40 -1.84 19.91
C ALA A 288 13.41 -2.18 18.77
N ASP A 289 12.13 -2.29 19.09
CA ASP A 289 11.07 -2.51 18.11
C ASP A 289 10.91 -1.29 17.18
N ARG A 290 10.95 -0.07 17.74
CA ARG A 290 10.94 1.17 16.96
C ARG A 290 12.18 1.33 16.07
N ILE A 291 13.37 0.94 16.54
CA ILE A 291 14.59 0.86 15.70
C ILE A 291 14.35 -0.07 14.51
N SER A 292 13.71 -1.21 14.74
CA SER A 292 13.42 -2.19 13.69
C SER A 292 12.41 -1.63 12.68
N ALA A 293 11.35 -0.95 13.15
CA ALA A 293 10.38 -0.30 12.28
C ALA A 293 11.01 0.82 11.42
N MET A 294 11.82 1.70 12.02
CA MET A 294 12.53 2.76 11.28
C MET A 294 13.59 2.20 10.32
N THR A 295 14.15 1.04 10.65
CA THR A 295 15.03 0.31 9.73
C THR A 295 14.27 -0.13 8.48
N GLU A 296 13.03 -0.62 8.61
CA GLU A 296 12.19 -0.92 7.43
C GLU A 296 11.90 0.34 6.61
N VAL A 297 11.70 1.49 7.26
CA VAL A 297 11.52 2.78 6.53
C VAL A 297 12.76 3.12 5.71
N LEU A 298 13.97 3.05 6.29
CA LEU A 298 15.20 3.30 5.55
C LEU A 298 15.41 2.30 4.41
N ILE A 299 15.12 1.03 4.65
CA ILE A 299 15.19 0.00 3.61
C ILE A 299 14.21 0.30 2.47
N ALA A 300 12.96 0.63 2.79
CA ALA A 300 11.95 0.99 1.80
C ALA A 300 12.38 2.21 0.98
N LEU A 301 12.86 3.28 1.62
CA LEU A 301 13.36 4.49 0.95
C LEU A 301 14.51 4.20 -0.02
N LEU A 302 15.43 3.28 0.33
CA LEU A 302 16.60 2.92 -0.49
C LEU A 302 16.29 1.93 -1.61
N THR A 303 15.22 1.14 -1.49
CA THR A 303 14.88 0.07 -2.45
C THR A 303 13.74 0.42 -3.39
N GLN A 304 12.91 1.41 -3.04
CA GLN A 304 11.79 1.81 -3.87
C GLN A 304 12.28 2.57 -5.12
N PRO A 305 11.78 2.23 -6.32
CA PRO A 305 12.09 2.97 -7.53
C PRO A 305 11.65 4.43 -7.41
N THR A 306 12.55 5.35 -7.77
CA THR A 306 12.28 6.78 -7.77
C THR A 306 12.12 7.28 -9.20
N HIS A 307 11.32 8.34 -9.38
CA HIS A 307 11.18 9.04 -10.67
C HIS A 307 12.02 10.33 -10.72
N VAL A 308 12.79 10.59 -9.65
CA VAL A 308 13.68 11.73 -9.46
C VAL A 308 15.03 11.24 -8.96
N ASP A 309 16.08 12.01 -9.20
CA ASP A 309 17.42 11.74 -8.70
C ASP A 309 17.51 12.13 -7.22
N ILE A 310 17.85 11.18 -6.36
CA ILE A 310 17.83 11.39 -4.91
C ILE A 310 19.25 11.43 -4.33
N PRO A 311 19.65 12.52 -3.65
CA PRO A 311 20.91 12.56 -2.93
C PRO A 311 20.82 11.73 -1.64
N VAL A 312 21.41 10.53 -1.66
CA VAL A 312 21.42 9.63 -0.50
C VAL A 312 22.45 10.08 0.55
N PRO A 313 22.06 10.30 1.83
CA PRO A 313 22.99 10.70 2.89
C PRO A 313 23.82 9.51 3.41
N VAL A 314 24.75 9.01 2.59
CA VAL A 314 25.54 7.79 2.86
C VAL A 314 26.23 7.85 4.22
N ASP A 315 26.90 8.95 4.54
CA ASP A 315 27.62 9.13 5.82
C ASP A 315 26.69 9.06 7.04
N GLY A 316 25.49 9.66 6.93
CA GLY A 316 24.50 9.62 7.99
C GLY A 316 23.99 8.20 8.24
N ILE A 317 23.68 7.48 7.16
CA ILE A 317 23.18 6.11 7.22
C ILE A 317 24.26 5.18 7.81
N LEU A 318 25.51 5.30 7.36
CA LEU A 318 26.64 4.53 7.90
C LEU A 318 26.93 4.88 9.36
N GLY A 319 26.82 6.16 9.74
CA GLY A 319 26.94 6.61 11.12
C GLY A 319 25.92 5.93 12.03
N ILE A 320 24.64 5.90 11.63
CA ILE A 320 23.58 5.21 12.37
C ILE A 320 23.83 3.69 12.43
N ALA A 321 24.16 3.05 11.31
CA ALA A 321 24.45 1.61 11.29
C ALA A 321 25.62 1.24 12.23
N SER A 322 26.69 2.04 12.22
CA SER A 322 27.84 1.85 13.11
C SER A 322 27.45 2.02 14.58
N ARG A 323 26.61 3.02 14.88
CA ARG A 323 26.12 3.24 16.25
C ARG A 323 25.27 2.07 16.75
N LEU A 324 24.38 1.54 15.91
CA LEU A 324 23.59 0.35 16.22
C LEU A 324 24.49 -0.86 16.52
N ALA A 325 25.52 -1.10 15.70
CA ALA A 325 26.48 -2.19 15.90
C ALA A 325 27.23 -2.07 17.25
N MET A 326 27.45 -0.84 17.73
CA MET A 326 28.17 -0.54 18.97
C MET A 326 27.32 -0.56 20.24
N VAL A 327 25.98 -0.63 20.16
CA VAL A 327 25.09 -0.67 21.34
C VAL A 327 25.48 -1.77 22.33
N PRO A 328 25.71 -3.04 21.92
CA PRO A 328 26.01 -4.13 22.86
C PRO A 328 27.33 -3.92 23.61
N VAL A 329 28.36 -3.45 22.90
CA VAL A 329 29.71 -3.21 23.46
C VAL A 329 29.66 -2.11 24.50
N ARG A 330 28.91 -1.04 24.23
CA ARG A 330 28.78 0.09 25.15
C ARG A 330 27.94 -0.27 26.37
N ALA A 331 26.87 -1.05 26.19
CA ALA A 331 26.03 -1.51 27.29
C ALA A 331 26.84 -2.35 28.30
N GLY A 332 27.67 -3.28 27.81
CA GLY A 332 28.54 -4.11 28.68
C GLY A 332 29.68 -3.35 29.37
N SER A 333 30.03 -2.16 28.89
CA SER A 333 31.12 -1.34 29.45
C SER A 333 30.63 -0.26 30.42
N SER A 334 29.31 -0.11 30.59
CA SER A 334 28.72 0.91 31.46
C SER A 334 29.05 0.61 32.93
N LYS A 335 29.81 1.50 33.57
CA LYS A 335 30.13 1.41 35.01
C LYS A 335 28.91 1.67 35.90
N ASN A 336 27.84 2.22 35.33
CA ASN A 336 26.58 2.43 36.00
C ASN A 336 25.78 1.13 35.90
N ALA A 337 26.04 0.20 36.82
CA ALA A 337 25.36 -1.09 36.95
C ALA A 337 23.88 -0.90 37.34
N ARG A 338 23.08 -0.36 36.42
CA ARG A 338 21.63 -0.37 36.50
C ARG A 338 21.15 -1.70 35.95
N SER A 339 20.25 -2.37 36.65
CA SER A 339 19.53 -3.57 36.17
C SER A 339 18.84 -3.34 34.81
N GLU A 340 18.64 -2.08 34.44
CA GLU A 340 18.17 -1.62 33.12
C GLU A 340 19.01 -2.18 31.95
N TYR A 341 20.33 -2.30 32.14
CA TYR A 341 21.25 -2.76 31.08
C TYR A 341 21.17 -4.26 30.82
N ASP A 342 20.60 -5.05 31.74
CA ASP A 342 20.52 -6.51 31.59
C ASP A 342 19.60 -6.94 30.44
N LEU A 343 18.69 -6.05 30.00
CA LEU A 343 17.78 -6.29 28.87
C LEU A 343 18.46 -6.08 27.51
N ILE A 344 19.49 -5.23 27.43
CA ILE A 344 20.14 -4.87 26.16
C ILE A 344 20.86 -6.07 25.51
N PRO A 345 21.60 -6.93 26.25
CA PRO A 345 22.16 -8.15 25.71
C PRO A 345 21.11 -9.07 25.05
N LEU A 346 19.89 -9.12 25.60
CA LEU A 346 18.81 -9.95 25.05
C LEU A 346 18.28 -9.41 23.71
N LEU A 347 18.33 -8.10 23.50
CA LEU A 347 17.88 -7.42 22.27
C LEU A 347 19.01 -7.19 21.26
N THR A 348 20.25 -7.50 21.63
CA THR A 348 21.44 -7.29 20.79
C THR A 348 21.32 -7.91 19.40
N PRO A 349 20.84 -9.16 19.21
CA PRO A 349 20.69 -9.75 17.89
C PRO A 349 19.75 -8.96 16.97
N GLN A 350 18.66 -8.41 17.52
CA GLN A 350 17.70 -7.59 16.78
C GLN A 350 18.34 -6.28 16.32
N ILE A 351 19.05 -5.59 17.21
CA ILE A 351 19.73 -4.31 16.93
C ILE A 351 20.87 -4.48 15.92
N GLN A 352 21.68 -5.53 16.07
CA GLN A 352 22.74 -5.85 15.12
C GLN A 352 22.18 -6.24 13.75
N ARG A 353 21.08 -7.01 13.71
CA ARG A 353 20.38 -7.33 12.47
C ARG A 353 19.91 -6.06 11.75
N ALA A 354 19.40 -5.08 12.48
CA ALA A 354 19.01 -3.80 11.89
C ALA A 354 20.21 -3.10 11.21
N SER A 355 21.35 -2.99 11.90
CA SER A 355 22.59 -2.44 11.35
C SER A 355 23.03 -3.15 10.06
N ILE A 356 23.13 -4.49 10.11
CA ILE A 356 23.56 -5.30 8.96
C ILE A 356 22.62 -5.12 7.77
N ARG A 357 21.30 -5.10 8.00
CA ARG A 357 20.32 -4.91 6.92
C ARG A 357 20.43 -3.55 6.28
N ILE A 358 20.60 -2.48 7.06
CA ILE A 358 20.82 -1.12 6.53
C ILE A 358 22.08 -1.11 5.64
N MET A 359 23.20 -1.65 6.13
CA MET A 359 24.44 -1.70 5.37
C MET A 359 24.32 -2.53 4.08
N ALA A 360 23.67 -3.69 4.16
CA ALA A 360 23.47 -4.57 3.01
C ALA A 360 22.63 -3.89 1.93
N VAL A 361 21.51 -3.25 2.32
CA VAL A 361 20.62 -2.56 1.38
C VAL A 361 21.31 -1.34 0.78
N LEU A 362 22.05 -0.56 1.57
CA LEU A 362 22.84 0.57 1.09
C LEU A 362 23.89 0.11 0.05
N ALA A 363 24.59 -1.00 0.32
CA ALA A 363 25.55 -1.60 -0.60
C ALA A 363 24.90 -2.06 -1.92
N ILE A 364 23.73 -2.68 -1.85
CA ILE A 364 22.97 -3.13 -3.03
C ILE A 364 22.46 -1.93 -3.84
N ALA A 365 21.87 -0.93 -3.19
CA ALA A 365 21.27 0.23 -3.85
C ALA A 365 22.31 1.12 -4.55
N LEU A 366 23.49 1.29 -3.95
CA LEU A 366 24.53 2.19 -4.47
C LEU A 366 25.59 1.48 -5.33
N GLY A 367 25.71 0.15 -5.24
CA GLY A 367 26.66 -0.63 -6.04
C GLY A 367 28.10 -0.10 -5.92
N SER A 368 28.71 0.25 -7.06
CA SER A 368 30.09 0.76 -7.11
C SER A 368 30.29 2.10 -6.41
N HIS A 369 29.23 2.89 -6.19
CA HIS A 369 29.33 4.17 -5.48
C HIS A 369 29.68 4.02 -3.99
N MET A 370 29.61 2.78 -3.45
CA MET A 370 30.03 2.49 -2.08
C MET A 370 31.53 2.30 -1.89
N GLN A 371 32.32 2.21 -2.96
CA GLN A 371 33.77 1.98 -2.87
C GLN A 371 34.51 2.94 -1.92
N PRO A 372 34.24 4.27 -1.91
CA PRO A 372 34.90 5.19 -0.99
C PRO A 372 34.62 4.89 0.49
N TYR A 373 33.50 4.22 0.77
CA TYR A 373 32.99 3.99 2.12
C TYR A 373 33.30 2.61 2.69
N LEU A 374 33.91 1.70 1.89
CA LEU A 374 34.20 0.33 2.33
C LEU A 374 35.07 0.27 3.60
N SER A 375 35.98 1.22 3.77
CA SER A 375 36.81 1.31 4.98
C SER A 375 36.03 1.68 6.23
N ALA A 376 34.92 2.42 6.10
CA ALA A 376 34.02 2.72 7.20
C ALA A 376 33.16 1.50 7.53
N VAL A 377 32.62 0.83 6.50
CA VAL A 377 31.84 -0.41 6.65
C VAL A 377 32.65 -1.51 7.33
N ALA A 378 33.93 -1.70 6.97
CA ALA A 378 34.78 -2.73 7.58
C ALA A 378 35.17 -2.43 9.04
N ARG A 379 35.01 -1.19 9.50
CA ARG A 379 35.30 -0.78 10.89
C ARG A 379 34.06 -0.77 11.78
N ALA A 380 32.87 -0.70 11.18
CA ALA A 380 31.57 -0.80 11.84
C ALA A 380 31.28 -2.25 12.20
#